data_AF-A0A931B8G5-F1
#
_entry.id   AF-A0A931B8G5-F1
#
_cell.length_a   1.000
_cell.length_b   1.000
_cell.length_c   1.000
_cell.angle_alpha   90.00
_cell.angle_beta   90.00
_cell.angle_gamma   90.00
#
_symmetry.space_group_name_H-M   'P 1'
#
loop_
_entity.id
_entity.type
_entity.pdbx_description
1 polymer ?
#
loop_
_entity_poly.entity_id
_entity_poly.type
_entity_poly.pdbx_seq_one_letter_code
_entity_poly.pdbx_strand_id
1 'polypeptide(L)'
;MTEHQRDAEFCEFASTRVPWLRRVAYLLCGDWHQADDLTQTALTRLYRHWHRIHRLDNLDGYARTTLVNAFLSVMSPDTMGYDV
;
A
#
# COMPACT_ATOMS: atom_id res chain seq x y z
N MET A 1 -22.06 1.12 -1.79
CA MET A 1 -21.15 2.27 -1.97
C MET A 1 -21.12 2.58 -3.46
N THR A 2 -21.56 3.76 -3.88
CA THR A 2 -21.38 4.19 -5.29
C THR A 2 -19.90 4.43 -5.56
N GLU A 3 -19.47 4.39 -6.83
CA GLU A 3 -18.07 4.60 -7.20
C GLU A 3 -17.50 5.89 -6.60
N HIS A 4 -18.20 7.01 -6.80
CA HIS A 4 -17.77 8.31 -6.27
C HIS A 4 -17.64 8.35 -4.73
N GLN A 5 -18.52 7.65 -4.00
CA GLN A 5 -18.40 7.52 -2.54
C GLN A 5 -17.17 6.71 -2.14
N ARG A 6 -16.85 5.63 -2.88
CA ARG A 6 -15.64 4.84 -2.62
C ARG A 6 -14.39 5.69 -2.75
N ASP A 7 -14.34 6.49 -3.80
CA ASP A 7 -13.19 7.31 -4.16
C ASP A 7 -12.98 8.40 -3.12
N ALA A 8 -14.06 9.06 -2.69
CA ALA A 8 -14.00 10.07 -1.64
C ALA A 8 -13.50 9.49 -0.30
N GLU A 9 -14.10 8.40 0.18
CA GLU A 9 -13.71 7.74 1.43
C GLU A 9 -12.26 7.24 1.38
N PHE A 10 -11.86 6.67 0.25
CA PHE A 10 -10.47 6.22 0.06
C PHE A 10 -9.50 7.39 0.02
N CYS A 11 -9.81 8.48 -0.68
CA CYS A 11 -8.97 9.67 -0.74
C CYS A 11 -8.77 10.30 0.65
N GLU A 12 -9.82 10.38 1.45
CA GLU A 12 -9.73 10.85 2.84
C GLU A 12 -8.78 9.96 3.66
N PHE A 13 -9.00 8.64 3.61
CA PHE A 13 -8.11 7.68 4.25
C PHE A 13 -6.66 7.81 3.77
N ALA A 14 -6.42 7.78 2.46
CA ALA A 14 -5.09 7.82 1.87
C ALA A 14 -4.35 9.10 2.25
N SER A 15 -5.02 10.26 2.18
CA SER A 15 -4.41 11.55 2.50
C SER A 15 -3.82 11.61 3.91
N THR A 16 -4.47 10.95 4.87
CA THR A 16 -4.00 10.90 6.26
C THR A 16 -2.92 9.84 6.51
N ARG A 17 -2.87 8.77 5.70
CA ARG A 17 -1.99 7.61 5.94
C ARG A 17 -0.74 7.55 5.06
N VAL A 18 -0.73 8.23 3.91
CA VAL A 18 0.43 8.31 3.00
C VAL A 18 1.73 8.68 3.75
N PRO A 19 1.79 9.74 4.58
CA PRO A 19 3.05 10.13 5.23
C PRO A 19 3.60 9.07 6.18
N TRP A 20 2.70 8.37 6.87
CA TRP A 20 3.07 7.30 7.80
C TRP A 20 3.51 6.03 7.05
N LEU A 21 2.76 5.60 6.03
CA LEU A 21 3.11 4.45 5.21
C LEU A 21 4.47 4.64 4.50
N ARG A 22 4.74 5.84 3.98
CA ARG A 22 6.01 6.17 3.34
C ARG A 22 7.21 6.08 4.28
N ARG A 23 7.03 6.50 5.54
CA ARG A 23 8.07 6.31 6.58
C ARG A 23 8.30 4.84 6.88
N VAL A 24 7.23 4.04 7.00
CA VAL A 24 7.37 2.58 7.21
C VAL A 24 8.08 1.94 6.02
N ALA A 25 7.73 2.32 4.80
CA ALA A 25 8.37 1.83 3.59
C ALA A 25 9.86 2.16 3.57
N TYR A 26 10.23 3.39 3.91
CA TYR A 26 11.62 3.80 4.05
C TYR A 26 12.39 2.96 5.08
N LEU A 27 11.79 2.63 6.21
CA LEU A 27 12.41 1.75 7.20
C LEU A 27 12.62 0.31 6.70
N LEU A 28 11.88 -0.13 5.67
CA LEU A 28 12.03 -1.45 5.07
C LEU A 28 13.10 -1.47 3.97
N CYS A 29 13.12 -0.47 3.09
CA CYS A 29 14.01 -0.47 1.91
C CYS A 29 15.25 0.45 2.02
N GLY A 30 15.29 1.38 2.98
CA GLY A 30 16.38 2.33 3.18
C GLY A 30 16.49 3.43 2.12
N ASP A 31 15.59 3.48 1.15
CA ASP A 31 15.63 4.40 0.00
C ASP A 31 14.28 5.12 -0.20
N TRP A 32 14.30 6.45 -0.36
CA TRP A 32 13.07 7.25 -0.45
C TRP A 32 12.31 7.06 -1.75
N HIS A 33 12.98 6.68 -2.84
CA HIS A 33 12.34 6.45 -4.12
C HIS A 33 11.61 5.09 -4.10
N GLN A 34 12.28 4.04 -3.63
CA GLN A 34 11.66 2.73 -3.39
C GLN A 34 10.55 2.82 -2.34
N ALA A 35 10.71 3.65 -1.30
CA ALA A 35 9.66 3.87 -0.31
C ALA A 35 8.39 4.46 -0.92
N ASP A 36 8.53 5.38 -1.87
CA ASP A 36 7.42 6.00 -2.59
C ASP A 36 6.68 4.95 -3.44
N ASP A 37 7.43 4.15 -4.20
CA ASP A 37 6.89 3.09 -5.05
C ASP A 37 6.16 2.00 -4.25
N LEU A 38 6.74 1.57 -3.13
CA LEU A 38 6.10 0.62 -2.21
C LEU A 38 4.82 1.20 -1.60
N THR A 39 4.82 2.48 -1.24
CA THR A 39 3.65 3.17 -0.70
C THR A 39 2.54 3.25 -1.74
N GLN A 40 2.88 3.61 -2.98
CA GLN A 40 1.94 3.66 -4.09
C GLN A 40 1.36 2.28 -4.41
N THR A 41 2.19 1.25 -4.44
CA THR A 41 1.78 -0.14 -4.64
C THR A 41 0.83 -0.61 -3.55
N ALA A 42 1.11 -0.27 -2.29
CA ALA A 42 0.25 -0.59 -1.16
C ALA A 42 -1.11 0.11 -1.25
N LEU A 43 -1.13 1.42 -1.53
CA LEU A 43 -2.38 2.19 -1.70
C LEU A 43 -3.22 1.67 -2.87
N THR A 44 -2.58 1.32 -3.99
CA THR A 44 -3.27 0.69 -5.14
C THR A 44 -3.91 -0.63 -4.76
N ARG A 45 -3.22 -1.47 -3.97
CA ARG A 45 -3.77 -2.73 -3.44
C ARG A 45 -4.93 -2.48 -2.48
N LEU A 46 -4.83 -1.48 -1.61
CA LEU A 46 -5.89 -1.10 -0.67
C LEU A 46 -7.14 -0.61 -1.41
N TYR A 47 -6.97 0.27 -2.39
CA TYR A 47 -8.06 0.79 -3.21
C TYR A 47 -8.84 -0.32 -3.91
N ARG A 48 -8.13 -1.28 -4.52
CA ARG A 48 -8.76 -2.45 -5.17
C ARG A 48 -9.62 -3.29 -4.22
N HIS A 49 -9.28 -3.33 -2.94
CA HIS A 49 -10.02 -4.09 -1.91
C HIS A 49 -10.92 -3.20 -1.05
N TRP A 50 -10.99 -1.90 -1.32
CA TRP A 50 -11.60 -0.89 -0.44
C TRP A 50 -13.04 -1.22 -0.07
N HIS A 51 -13.82 -1.70 -1.05
CA HIS A 51 -15.21 -2.12 -0.84
C HIS A 51 -15.36 -3.15 0.29
N ARG A 52 -14.36 -4.02 0.50
CA ARG A 52 -14.37 -5.04 1.54
C ARG A 52 -13.72 -4.58 2.84
N ILE A 53 -12.70 -3.71 2.77
CA ILE A 53 -11.84 -3.42 3.93
C ILE A 53 -12.17 -2.10 4.66
N HIS A 54 -12.91 -1.18 4.05
CA HIS A 54 -13.18 0.16 4.63
C HIS A 54 -13.88 0.12 6.01
N ARG A 55 -14.51 -1.00 6.37
CA ARG A 55 -15.19 -1.20 7.68
C ARG A 55 -14.40 -2.05 8.68
N LEU A 56 -13.15 -2.38 8.39
CA LEU A 56 -12.33 -3.14 9.33
C LEU A 56 -12.01 -2.27 10.55
N ASP A 57 -12.16 -2.84 11.74
CA ASP A 57 -11.76 -2.19 13.00
C ASP A 57 -10.28 -1.77 13.00
N ASN A 58 -9.41 -2.52 12.32
CA ASN A 58 -7.98 -2.24 12.24
C ASN A 58 -7.49 -2.08 10.79
N LEU A 59 -8.00 -1.05 10.11
CA LEU A 59 -7.60 -0.70 8.76
C LEU A 59 -6.11 -0.32 8.66
N ASP A 60 -5.55 0.32 9.68
CA ASP A 60 -4.13 0.70 9.75
C ASP A 60 -3.21 -0.53 9.77
N GLY A 61 -3.57 -1.57 10.54
CA GLY A 61 -2.87 -2.85 10.54
C GLY A 61 -2.93 -3.55 9.19
N TYR A 62 -4.08 -3.49 8.53
CA TYR A 62 -4.25 -4.04 7.17
C TYR A 62 -3.40 -3.28 6.15
N ALA A 63 -3.32 -1.94 6.25
CA ALA A 63 -2.48 -1.10 5.40
C ALA A 63 -0.99 -1.42 5.57
N ARG A 64 -0.52 -1.54 6.82
CA ARG A 64 0.86 -1.97 7.11
C ARG A 64 1.17 -3.35 6.56
N THR A 65 0.24 -4.30 6.74
CA THR A 65 0.40 -5.67 6.23
C THR A 65 0.51 -5.67 4.71
N THR A 66 -0.33 -4.87 4.03
CA THR A 66 -0.31 -4.72 2.58
C THR A 66 1.03 -4.15 2.09
N LEU A 67 1.58 -3.16 2.82
CA LEU A 67 2.88 -2.57 2.52
C LEU A 67 4.03 -3.57 2.69
N VAL A 68 4.05 -4.32 3.80
CA VAL A 68 5.07 -5.37 4.03
C VAL A 68 4.98 -6.45 2.96
N ASN A 69 3.77 -6.89 2.59
CA ASN A 69 3.57 -7.84 1.51
C ASN A 69 4.00 -7.30 0.14
N ALA A 70 3.89 -5.98 -0.11
CA ALA A 70 4.42 -5.37 -1.31
C ALA A 70 5.95 -5.44 -1.34
N PHE A 71 6.60 -5.12 -0.21
CA PHE A 71 8.06 -5.21 -0.08
C PHE A 71 8.58 -6.65 -0.26
N LEU A 72 7.96 -7.63 0.39
CA LEU A 72 8.34 -9.04 0.25
C LEU A 72 8.18 -9.56 -1.18
N SER A 73 7.18 -9.06 -1.91
CA SER A 73 6.97 -9.39 -3.33
C SER A 73 8.11 -8.91 -4.22
N VAL A 74 8.74 -7.78 -3.88
CA VAL A 74 9.91 -7.23 -4.60
C VAL A 74 11.19 -7.98 -4.20
N MET A 75 11.29 -8.41 -2.95
CA MET A 75 12.45 -9.15 -2.45
C MET A 75 12.48 -10.63 -2.88
N SER A 76 11.33 -11.20 -3.26
CA SER A 76 11.28 -12.60 -3.69
C SER A 76 12.15 -12.82 -4.93
N PRO A 77 13.16 -13.73 -4.88
CA PRO A 77 14.11 -13.93 -5.98
C PRO A 77 13.47 -14.45 -7.27
N ASP A 78 12.24 -14.98 -7.19
CA ASP A 78 11.49 -15.54 -8.33
C ASP A 78 10.94 -14.45 -9.29
N THR A 79 10.89 -13.18 -8.86
CA THR A 79 10.37 -12.07 -9.67
C THR A 79 11.43 -11.47 -10.60
N MET A 80 12.72 -11.72 -10.36
CA MET A 80 13.81 -11.26 -11.23
C MET A 80 14.00 -12.27 -12.36
N GLY A 81 13.00 -12.35 -13.23
CA GLY A 81 13.13 -12.99 -14.54
C GLY A 81 14.32 -12.35 -15.25
N TYR A 82 15.30 -13.18 -15.59
CA TYR A 82 16.41 -12.84 -16.45
C TYR A 82 15.81 -12.46 -17.82
N ASP A 83 15.72 -11.17 -18.12
CA ASP A 83 15.52 -10.70 -19.49
C ASP A 83 16.86 -10.97 -20.22
N VAL A 84 16.90 -12.08 -20.96
CA VAL A 84 17.97 -12.45 -21.92
C VAL A 84 17.79 -11.70 -23.23
#